data_AF-A0A1F7QTU7-F1
#
_entry.id   AF-A0A1F7QTU7-F1
#
_cell.length_a   1.000
_cell.length_b   1.000
_cell.length_c   1.000
_cell.angle_alpha   90.00
_cell.angle_beta   90.00
_cell.angle_gamma   90.00
#
_symmetry.space_group_name_H-M   'P 1'
#
loop_
_entity.id
_entity.type
_entity.pdbx_description
1 polymer ?
#
loop_
_entity_poly.entity_id
_entity_poly.type
_entity_poly.pdbx_seq_one_letter_code
_entity_poly.pdbx_strand_id
1 'polypeptide(L)'
;MTIFKAIRLAVWSTIFAAAIATAGIYLAVAQTLLTTDGLNKIITESQAANTIRTDTILPKVLQGTQSSEYVTLLDDKTVTAAVNETFTTDKITSKLEPAVTSFHNWLDSKEPSITFSISTTDLTDEFARTLSQKVVEKYKAAPTCTFQNTRAEALAGECRSQFVTDESLASTIQQIIKSDASIKEITTITPDSLAVPTTIKSIADDLPTYLNMFYALSIIAAGIAVLVGAWLLLKHRLNGFVALGGGALLAGVTLLVATGAGIRRLEAISDDAQTQQVIRAMTTMLSTHIRTEVLILVGSGVVLIIIGIVGKILMRRYAGSHQSLHLSSEDNKD
;
A
#
# COMPACT_ATOMS: atom_id res chain seq x y z
N MET A 1 25.19 -23.21 -36.81
CA MET A 1 24.19 -23.59 -35.78
C MET A 1 22.95 -24.04 -36.52
N THR A 2 22.48 -25.28 -36.31
CA THR A 2 21.27 -25.75 -37.01
C THR A 2 20.04 -25.03 -36.46
N ILE A 3 19.08 -24.69 -37.34
CA ILE A 3 17.83 -23.98 -36.99
C ILE A 3 17.14 -24.64 -35.78
N PHE A 4 17.14 -25.96 -35.73
CA PHE A 4 16.57 -26.74 -34.63
C PHE A 4 17.21 -26.46 -33.25
N LYS A 5 18.53 -26.23 -33.19
CA LYS A 5 19.22 -25.87 -31.93
C LYS A 5 18.85 -24.45 -31.48
N ALA A 6 18.60 -23.55 -32.42
CA ALA A 6 18.17 -22.17 -32.13
C ALA A 6 16.76 -22.15 -31.54
N ILE A 7 15.82 -22.86 -32.18
CA ILE A 7 14.44 -22.99 -31.72
C ILE A 7 14.41 -23.60 -30.30
N ARG A 8 15.16 -24.69 -30.08
CA ARG A 8 15.22 -25.32 -28.75
C ARG A 8 15.71 -24.34 -27.67
N LEU A 9 16.77 -23.58 -27.94
CA LEU A 9 17.29 -22.59 -26.99
C LEU A 9 16.27 -21.47 -26.71
N ALA A 10 15.56 -21.00 -27.75
CA ALA A 10 14.51 -20.00 -27.60
C ALA A 10 13.38 -20.50 -26.70
N VAL A 11 12.89 -21.73 -26.91
CA VAL A 11 11.83 -22.33 -26.08
C VAL A 11 12.24 -22.42 -24.61
N TRP A 12 13.45 -22.92 -24.31
CA TRP A 12 13.92 -22.99 -22.92
C TRP A 12 14.14 -21.61 -22.30
N SER A 13 14.60 -20.63 -23.09
CA SER A 13 14.72 -19.24 -22.66
C SER A 13 13.36 -18.62 -22.32
N THR A 14 12.31 -18.90 -23.11
CA THR A 14 10.94 -18.46 -22.83
C THR A 14 10.36 -19.12 -21.59
N ILE A 15 10.56 -20.43 -21.40
CA ILE A 15 10.13 -21.13 -20.18
C ILE A 15 10.80 -20.52 -18.95
N PHE A 16 12.11 -20.27 -19.03
CA PHE A 16 12.87 -19.61 -17.97
C PHE A 16 12.33 -18.18 -17.70
N ALA A 17 12.06 -17.41 -18.75
CA ALA A 17 11.52 -16.06 -18.63
C ALA A 17 10.15 -16.03 -17.94
N ALA A 18 9.23 -16.92 -18.34
CA ALA A 18 7.92 -17.05 -17.73
C ALA A 18 8.02 -17.45 -16.25
N ALA A 19 8.91 -18.39 -15.93
CA ALA A 19 9.14 -18.85 -14.57
C ALA A 19 9.66 -17.71 -13.66
N ILE A 20 10.65 -16.95 -14.12
CA ILE A 20 11.16 -15.79 -13.37
C ILE A 20 10.10 -14.70 -13.23
N ALA A 21 9.35 -14.40 -14.30
CA ALA A 21 8.32 -13.37 -14.24
C ALA A 21 7.23 -13.72 -13.20
N THR A 22 6.75 -14.97 -13.18
CA THR A 22 5.78 -15.43 -12.18
C THR A 22 6.33 -15.30 -10.76
N ALA A 23 7.56 -15.74 -10.51
CA ALA A 23 8.19 -15.60 -9.20
C ALA A 23 8.40 -14.13 -8.78
N GLY A 24 8.81 -13.28 -9.72
CA GLY A 24 9.02 -11.85 -9.49
C GLY A 24 7.73 -11.10 -9.18
N ILE A 25 6.61 -11.41 -9.86
CA ILE A 25 5.30 -10.82 -9.54
C ILE A 25 4.88 -11.21 -8.12
N TYR A 26 5.00 -12.49 -7.76
CA TYR A 26 4.67 -12.92 -6.39
C TYR A 26 5.52 -12.21 -5.35
N LEU A 27 6.83 -12.11 -5.57
CA LEU A 27 7.73 -11.45 -4.62
C LEU A 27 7.39 -9.97 -4.46
N ALA A 28 7.04 -9.27 -5.54
CA ALA A 28 6.59 -7.89 -5.47
C ALA A 28 5.25 -7.74 -4.72
N VAL A 29 4.29 -8.65 -4.94
CA VAL A 29 3.04 -8.70 -4.18
C VAL A 29 3.30 -8.99 -2.70
N ALA A 30 4.18 -9.94 -2.40
CA ALA A 30 4.52 -10.31 -1.03
C ALA A 30 5.17 -9.15 -0.27
N GLN A 31 6.11 -8.43 -0.89
CA GLN A 31 6.76 -7.27 -0.26
C GLN A 31 5.81 -6.10 -0.03
N THR A 32 4.74 -5.96 -0.82
CA THR A 32 3.81 -4.83 -0.74
C THR A 32 2.57 -5.10 0.10
N LEU A 33 1.92 -6.25 -0.08
CA LEU A 33 0.63 -6.58 0.56
C LEU A 33 0.75 -7.55 1.71
N LEU A 34 1.76 -8.42 1.69
CA LEU A 34 1.96 -9.44 2.71
C LEU A 34 2.95 -8.99 3.78
N THR A 35 3.18 -7.68 3.92
CA THR A 35 3.95 -7.10 5.03
C THR A 35 3.14 -6.02 5.73
N THR A 36 3.21 -5.98 7.05
CA THR A 36 2.57 -4.92 7.85
C THR A 36 3.10 -3.54 7.46
N ASP A 37 4.40 -3.44 7.18
CA ASP A 37 5.03 -2.19 6.72
C ASP A 37 4.47 -1.73 5.37
N GLY A 38 4.28 -2.64 4.42
CA GLY A 38 3.69 -2.34 3.11
C GLY A 38 2.26 -1.84 3.24
N LEU A 39 1.43 -2.50 4.07
CA LEU A 39 0.05 -2.09 4.33
C LEU A 39 -0.04 -0.73 5.06
N ASN A 40 0.81 -0.50 6.07
CA ASN A 40 0.91 0.78 6.77
C ASN A 40 1.31 1.91 5.83
N LYS A 41 2.24 1.64 4.92
CA LYS A 41 2.64 2.59 3.90
C LYS A 41 1.48 2.89 2.95
N ILE A 42 0.68 1.89 2.56
CA ILE A 42 -0.49 2.09 1.69
C ILE A 42 -1.51 3.00 2.37
N ILE A 43 -1.78 2.80 3.65
CA ILE A 43 -2.68 3.67 4.43
C ILE A 43 -2.16 5.11 4.50
N THR A 44 -0.85 5.26 4.66
CA THR A 44 -0.21 6.59 4.71
C THR A 44 -0.24 7.29 3.35
N GLU A 45 0.15 6.60 2.27
CA GLU A 45 0.18 7.16 0.92
C GLU A 45 -1.21 7.40 0.31
N SER A 46 -2.20 6.58 0.68
CA SER A 46 -3.61 6.78 0.28
C SER A 46 -4.29 7.93 1.00
N GLN A 47 -3.63 8.57 1.96
CA GLN A 47 -4.20 9.63 2.81
C GLN A 47 -5.46 9.19 3.57
N ALA A 48 -5.61 7.88 3.83
CA ALA A 48 -6.80 7.32 4.50
C ALA A 48 -7.11 8.02 5.82
N ALA A 49 -6.09 8.40 6.60
CA ALA A 49 -6.29 9.17 7.83
C ALA A 49 -6.93 10.56 7.59
N ASN A 50 -6.49 11.27 6.54
CA ASN A 50 -7.08 12.57 6.19
C ASN A 50 -8.52 12.39 5.74
N THR A 51 -8.77 11.40 4.88
CA THR A 51 -10.10 11.03 4.39
C THR A 51 -11.06 10.66 5.53
N ILE A 52 -10.63 9.80 6.47
CA ILE A 52 -11.42 9.47 7.67
C ILE A 52 -11.74 10.73 8.47
N ARG A 53 -10.77 11.63 8.64
CA ARG A 53 -10.98 12.87 9.37
C ARG A 53 -11.98 13.80 8.66
N THR A 54 -11.80 14.07 7.37
CA THR A 54 -12.56 15.11 6.65
C THR A 54 -13.92 14.62 6.17
N ASP A 55 -14.00 13.35 5.75
CA ASP A 55 -15.17 12.83 5.04
C ASP A 55 -16.08 12.01 5.98
N THR A 56 -15.53 11.51 7.09
CA THR A 56 -16.27 10.68 8.06
C THR A 56 -16.46 11.35 9.41
N ILE A 57 -15.37 11.76 10.07
CA ILE A 57 -15.43 12.30 11.43
C ILE A 57 -16.01 13.72 11.43
N LEU A 58 -15.43 14.63 10.65
CA LEU A 58 -15.80 16.04 10.65
C LEU A 58 -17.31 16.26 10.37
N PRO A 59 -17.93 15.63 9.35
CA PRO A 59 -19.35 15.85 9.07
C PRO A 59 -20.26 15.36 10.20
N LYS A 60 -19.95 14.20 10.80
CA LYS A 60 -20.69 13.65 11.95
C LYS A 60 -20.60 14.57 13.17
N VAL A 61 -19.41 15.08 13.45
CA VAL A 61 -19.18 15.99 14.57
C VAL A 61 -19.91 17.31 14.32
N LEU A 62 -19.80 17.90 13.12
CA LEU A 62 -20.50 19.13 12.76
C LEU A 62 -22.02 18.97 12.91
N GLN A 63 -22.57 17.87 12.43
CA GLN A 63 -23.99 17.55 12.59
C GLN A 63 -24.41 17.45 14.07
N GLY A 64 -23.63 16.76 14.91
CA GLY A 64 -23.91 16.66 16.35
C GLY A 64 -23.83 18.01 17.06
N THR A 65 -22.91 18.89 16.65
CA THR A 65 -22.78 20.23 17.23
C THR A 65 -23.89 21.19 16.80
N GLN A 66 -24.48 21.01 15.62
CA GLN A 66 -25.56 21.87 15.11
C GLN A 66 -26.87 21.72 15.90
N SER A 67 -27.09 20.59 16.56
CA SER A 67 -28.26 20.35 17.43
C SER A 67 -28.13 20.91 18.85
N SER A 68 -27.00 21.53 19.20
CA SER A 68 -26.74 22.04 20.55
C SER A 68 -27.32 23.44 20.79
N GLU A 69 -27.75 23.72 22.03
CA GLU A 69 -28.11 25.08 22.47
C GLU A 69 -26.94 26.09 22.38
N TYR A 70 -25.70 25.58 22.24
CA TYR A 70 -24.47 26.36 22.11
C TYR A 70 -23.97 26.46 20.65
N VAL A 71 -24.83 26.29 19.65
CA VAL A 71 -24.45 26.19 18.23
C VAL A 71 -23.56 27.35 17.72
N THR A 72 -23.76 28.57 18.21
CA THR A 72 -22.94 29.74 17.80
C THR A 72 -21.54 29.74 18.43
N LEU A 73 -21.38 29.14 19.61
CA LEU A 73 -20.09 28.90 20.25
C LEU A 73 -19.39 27.67 19.66
N LEU A 74 -20.17 26.69 19.21
CA LEU A 74 -19.76 25.49 18.49
C LEU A 74 -19.82 25.68 16.97
N ASP A 75 -19.39 26.84 16.48
CA ASP A 75 -19.38 27.11 15.05
C ASP A 75 -18.41 26.20 14.28
N ASP A 76 -18.70 25.97 13.00
CA ASP A 76 -17.94 25.06 12.14
C ASP A 76 -16.43 25.29 12.20
N LYS A 77 -15.97 26.54 12.32
CA LYS A 77 -14.54 26.88 12.42
C LYS A 77 -13.92 26.33 13.70
N THR A 78 -14.58 26.52 14.85
CA THR A 78 -14.09 26.06 16.15
C THR A 78 -14.08 24.53 16.21
N VAL A 79 -15.14 23.91 15.70
CA VAL A 79 -15.29 22.45 15.64
C VAL A 79 -14.23 21.84 14.72
N THR A 80 -14.05 22.39 13.51
CA THR A 80 -13.03 21.93 12.55
C THR A 80 -11.62 22.07 13.14
N ALA A 81 -11.33 23.17 13.83
CA ALA A 81 -10.03 23.36 14.48
C ALA A 81 -9.78 22.32 15.58
N ALA A 82 -10.79 22.02 16.41
CA ALA A 82 -10.68 20.98 17.43
C ALA A 82 -10.50 19.58 16.81
N VAL A 83 -11.24 19.27 15.74
CA VAL A 83 -11.09 18.00 15.01
C VAL A 83 -9.67 17.85 14.46
N ASN A 84 -9.13 18.89 13.82
CA ASN A 84 -7.79 18.85 13.24
C ASN A 84 -6.68 18.70 14.28
N GLU A 85 -6.87 19.24 15.48
CA GLU A 85 -5.91 19.15 16.59
C GLU A 85 -5.98 17.79 17.29
N THR A 86 -7.17 17.23 17.48
CA THR A 86 -7.33 15.94 18.15
C THR A 86 -7.04 14.75 17.23
N PHE A 87 -7.62 14.74 16.03
CA PHE A 87 -7.56 13.64 15.09
C PHE A 87 -6.40 13.86 14.10
N THR A 88 -5.17 13.85 14.60
CA THR A 88 -3.99 13.97 13.74
C THR A 88 -3.80 12.71 12.90
N THR A 89 -3.11 12.84 11.76
CA THR A 89 -2.77 11.71 10.89
C THR A 89 -2.16 10.56 11.67
N ASP A 90 -1.16 10.85 12.51
CA ASP A 90 -0.45 9.83 13.28
C ASP A 90 -1.36 9.09 14.27
N LYS A 91 -2.28 9.80 14.93
CA LYS A 91 -3.23 9.20 15.87
C LYS A 91 -4.22 8.30 15.15
N ILE A 92 -4.77 8.74 14.03
CA ILE A 92 -5.69 7.92 13.23
C ILE A 92 -4.96 6.68 12.71
N THR A 93 -3.76 6.83 12.15
CA THR A 93 -2.95 5.71 11.66
C THR A 93 -2.64 4.71 12.77
N SER A 94 -2.26 5.18 13.96
CA SER A 94 -2.05 4.29 15.12
C SER A 94 -3.32 3.56 15.53
N LYS A 95 -4.49 4.20 15.47
CA LYS A 95 -5.77 3.53 15.73
C LYS A 95 -6.15 2.50 14.68
N LEU A 96 -5.64 2.61 13.46
CA LEU A 96 -5.89 1.63 12.39
C LEU A 96 -4.99 0.40 12.47
N GLU A 97 -3.91 0.43 13.27
CA GLU A 97 -2.95 -0.68 13.39
C GLU A 97 -3.58 -2.06 13.69
N PRO A 98 -4.60 -2.19 14.57
CA PRO A 98 -5.28 -3.47 14.77
C PRO A 98 -6.01 -3.97 13.53
N ALA A 99 -6.63 -3.08 12.74
CA ALA A 99 -7.28 -3.43 11.49
C ALA A 99 -6.25 -3.83 10.43
N VAL A 100 -5.11 -3.14 10.34
CA VAL A 100 -4.00 -3.50 9.45
C VAL A 100 -3.46 -4.88 9.79
N THR A 101 -3.25 -5.14 11.08
CA THR A 101 -2.70 -6.41 11.56
C THR A 101 -3.66 -7.56 11.27
N SER A 102 -4.96 -7.39 11.53
CA SER A 102 -5.93 -8.43 11.20
C SER A 102 -6.09 -8.63 9.69
N PHE A 103 -6.08 -7.55 8.90
CA PHE A 103 -6.08 -7.66 7.44
C PHE A 103 -4.85 -8.42 6.92
N HIS A 104 -3.67 -8.15 7.48
CA HIS A 104 -2.45 -8.90 7.19
C HIS A 104 -2.58 -10.38 7.55
N ASN A 105 -3.05 -10.70 8.77
CA ASN A 105 -3.23 -12.08 9.22
C ASN A 105 -4.23 -12.85 8.35
N TRP A 106 -5.29 -12.17 7.90
CA TRP A 106 -6.25 -12.73 6.97
C TRP A 106 -5.65 -13.00 5.59
N LEU A 107 -4.90 -12.04 5.01
CA LEU A 107 -4.19 -12.24 3.74
C LEU A 107 -3.16 -13.38 3.81
N ASP A 108 -2.48 -13.53 4.94
CA ASP A 108 -1.51 -14.60 5.21
C ASP A 108 -2.17 -15.93 5.62
N SER A 109 -3.50 -16.03 5.52
CA SER A 109 -4.29 -17.23 5.88
C SER A 109 -4.09 -17.70 7.34
N LYS A 110 -3.61 -16.83 8.23
CA LYS A 110 -3.50 -17.10 9.69
C LYS A 110 -4.85 -16.99 10.38
N GLU A 111 -5.71 -16.12 9.88
CA GLU A 111 -7.09 -15.92 10.35
C GLU A 111 -8.09 -16.19 9.21
N PRO A 112 -9.21 -16.90 9.47
CA PRO A 112 -10.19 -17.21 8.43
C PRO A 112 -11.02 -15.99 8.00
N SER A 113 -11.02 -14.93 8.82
CA SER A 113 -11.78 -13.70 8.61
C SER A 113 -11.09 -12.54 9.28
N ILE A 114 -11.29 -11.32 8.76
CA ILE A 114 -10.80 -10.09 9.38
C ILE A 114 -11.57 -9.85 10.69
N THR A 115 -10.86 -9.80 11.81
CA THR A 115 -11.41 -9.52 13.14
C THR A 115 -10.59 -8.44 13.85
N PHE A 116 -11.22 -7.30 14.13
CA PHE A 116 -10.60 -6.26 14.93
C PHE A 116 -11.65 -5.54 15.81
N SER A 117 -11.16 -4.87 16.85
CA SER A 117 -11.95 -3.96 17.67
C SER A 117 -11.09 -2.74 17.96
N ILE A 118 -11.50 -1.59 17.44
CA ILE A 118 -10.79 -0.32 17.64
C ILE A 118 -11.63 0.52 18.59
N SER A 119 -11.08 0.79 19.77
CA SER A 119 -11.65 1.77 20.70
C SER A 119 -11.15 3.17 20.37
N THR A 120 -12.08 4.10 20.20
CA THR A 120 -11.81 5.52 19.96
C THR A 120 -12.18 6.40 21.17
N THR A 121 -12.55 5.79 22.30
CA THR A 121 -13.00 6.51 23.51
C THR A 121 -12.00 7.56 23.97
N ASP A 122 -10.71 7.26 23.92
CA ASP A 122 -9.63 8.18 24.27
C ASP A 122 -9.57 9.39 23.31
N LEU A 123 -9.76 9.18 22.01
CA LEU A 123 -9.83 10.27 21.02
C LEU A 123 -11.09 11.11 21.21
N THR A 124 -12.22 10.49 21.55
CA THR A 124 -13.46 11.20 21.86
C THR A 124 -13.34 12.04 23.12
N ASP A 125 -12.71 11.51 24.16
CA ASP A 125 -12.44 12.23 25.41
C ASP A 125 -11.47 13.41 25.17
N GLU A 126 -10.43 13.18 24.38
CA GLU A 126 -9.50 14.24 24.01
C GLU A 126 -10.17 15.32 23.16
N PHE A 127 -11.03 14.93 22.21
CA PHE A 127 -11.79 15.85 21.38
C PHE A 127 -12.71 16.72 22.21
N ALA A 128 -13.48 16.12 23.13
CA ALA A 128 -14.35 16.83 24.04
C ALA A 128 -13.56 17.86 24.88
N ARG A 129 -12.38 17.46 25.38
CA ARG A 129 -11.48 18.35 26.12
C ARG A 129 -10.99 19.50 25.26
N THR A 130 -10.42 19.23 24.08
CA THR A 130 -9.89 20.24 23.17
C THR A 130 -10.97 21.21 22.71
N LEU A 131 -12.15 20.71 22.34
CA LEU A 131 -13.28 21.55 21.94
C LEU A 131 -13.74 22.45 23.09
N SER A 132 -13.87 21.89 24.30
CA SER A 132 -14.28 22.67 25.47
C SER A 132 -13.30 23.80 25.79
N GLN A 133 -11.99 23.57 25.62
CA GLN A 133 -10.97 24.61 25.81
C GLN A 133 -11.13 25.74 24.78
N LYS A 134 -11.30 25.40 23.50
CA LYS A 134 -11.51 26.40 22.44
C LYS A 134 -12.79 27.20 22.63
N VAL A 135 -13.87 26.55 23.06
CA VAL A 135 -15.15 27.23 23.38
C VAL A 135 -14.97 28.18 24.56
N VAL A 136 -14.26 27.78 25.61
CA VAL A 136 -13.96 28.66 26.75
C VAL A 136 -13.10 29.84 26.33
N GLU A 137 -12.08 29.65 25.50
CA GLU A 137 -11.27 30.74 24.96
C GLU A 137 -12.11 31.74 24.16
N LYS A 138 -13.00 31.24 23.29
CA LYS A 138 -13.93 32.07 22.52
C LYS A 138 -14.88 32.84 23.44
N TYR A 139 -15.42 32.18 24.47
CA TYR A 139 -16.31 32.80 25.44
C TYR A 139 -15.61 33.87 26.30
N LYS A 140 -14.34 33.66 26.66
CA LYS A 140 -13.51 34.65 27.38
C LYS A 140 -13.20 35.88 26.57
N ALA A 141 -13.09 35.74 25.25
CA ALA A 141 -12.87 36.86 24.35
C ALA A 141 -14.10 37.77 24.20
N ALA A 142 -15.29 37.28 24.57
CA ALA A 142 -16.52 38.07 24.53
C ALA A 142 -16.55 39.13 25.67
N PRO A 143 -17.11 40.32 25.42
CA PRO A 143 -17.28 41.35 26.44
C PRO A 143 -18.24 40.87 27.54
N THR A 144 -18.10 41.36 28.77
CA THR A 144 -19.04 41.03 29.87
C THR A 144 -20.46 41.51 29.52
N CYS A 145 -21.47 40.66 29.74
CA CYS A 145 -22.86 41.02 29.49
C CYS A 145 -23.31 42.21 30.35
N THR A 146 -24.11 43.08 29.76
CA THR A 146 -24.78 44.19 30.45
C THR A 146 -26.24 43.84 30.76
N PHE A 147 -26.94 44.70 31.49
CA PHE A 147 -28.38 44.54 31.78
C PHE A 147 -29.28 44.58 30.52
N GLN A 148 -28.74 45.01 29.37
CA GLN A 148 -29.49 45.05 28.11
C GLN A 148 -29.41 43.72 27.34
N ASN A 149 -28.49 42.84 27.71
CA ASN A 149 -28.28 41.60 26.98
C ASN A 149 -29.30 40.52 27.37
N THR A 150 -29.81 39.81 26.37
CA THR A 150 -30.73 38.70 26.60
C THR A 150 -29.99 37.42 27.01
N ARG A 151 -30.72 36.47 27.62
CA ARG A 151 -30.16 35.12 27.89
C ARG A 151 -29.71 34.42 26.60
N ALA A 152 -30.42 34.65 25.49
CA ALA A 152 -30.05 34.08 24.20
C ALA A 152 -28.71 34.63 23.70
N GLU A 153 -28.46 35.94 23.82
CA GLU A 153 -27.17 36.56 23.46
C GLU A 153 -26.01 36.05 24.32
N ALA A 154 -26.25 35.83 25.62
CA ALA A 154 -25.26 35.25 26.53
C ALA A 154 -24.94 33.78 26.19
N LEU A 155 -25.95 32.98 25.86
CA LEU A 155 -25.78 31.60 25.38
C LEU A 155 -25.13 31.56 23.99
N ALA A 156 -25.41 32.57 23.16
CA ALA A 156 -24.85 32.68 21.84
C ALA A 156 -23.35 33.06 21.85
N GLY A 157 -22.82 33.46 23.01
CA GLY A 157 -21.44 33.91 23.16
C GLY A 157 -21.19 35.34 22.67
N GLU A 158 -22.23 36.14 22.47
CA GLU A 158 -22.09 37.56 22.14
C GLU A 158 -21.57 38.37 23.34
N CYS A 159 -21.87 37.88 24.55
CA CYS A 159 -21.35 38.42 25.78
C CYS A 159 -21.12 37.33 26.84
N ARG A 160 -20.25 37.63 27.80
CA ARG A 160 -19.89 36.76 28.92
C ARG A 160 -20.79 37.02 30.13
N SER A 161 -21.63 36.05 30.48
CA SER A 161 -22.42 36.05 31.72
C SER A 161 -21.52 35.89 32.94
N GLN A 162 -21.78 36.71 33.98
CA GLN A 162 -21.10 36.63 35.28
C GLN A 162 -21.44 35.36 36.09
N PHE A 163 -22.47 34.62 35.69
CA PHE A 163 -22.96 33.43 36.40
C PHE A 163 -22.43 32.11 35.82
N VAL A 164 -21.75 32.15 34.68
CA VAL A 164 -21.16 30.97 34.03
C VAL A 164 -19.66 31.02 34.25
N THR A 165 -19.14 30.03 34.98
CA THR A 165 -17.70 29.88 35.18
C THR A 165 -17.09 29.13 34.00
N ASP A 166 -15.79 29.32 33.79
CA ASP A 166 -15.05 28.61 32.74
C ASP A 166 -15.16 27.09 32.90
N GLU A 167 -15.10 26.62 34.15
CA GLU A 167 -15.19 25.22 34.52
C GLU A 167 -16.58 24.65 34.26
N SER A 168 -17.64 25.40 34.58
CA SER A 168 -19.02 24.95 34.33
C SER A 168 -19.30 24.88 32.84
N LEU A 169 -18.86 25.87 32.06
CA LEU A 169 -18.98 25.86 30.60
C LEU A 169 -18.20 24.70 29.98
N ALA A 170 -16.95 24.48 30.39
CA ALA A 170 -16.14 23.38 29.88
C ALA A 170 -16.80 22.01 30.17
N SER A 171 -17.30 21.83 31.40
CA SER A 171 -18.01 20.60 31.80
C SER A 171 -19.28 20.38 30.98
N THR A 172 -20.09 21.43 30.77
CA THR A 172 -21.31 21.36 29.96
C THR A 172 -21.00 20.97 28.52
N ILE A 173 -20.01 21.59 27.89
CA ILE A 173 -19.62 21.26 26.51
C ILE A 173 -19.10 19.82 26.42
N GLN A 174 -18.25 19.39 27.35
CA GLN A 174 -17.79 18.00 27.38
C GLN A 174 -18.94 17.01 27.53
N GLN A 175 -19.91 17.31 28.40
CA GLN A 175 -21.07 16.46 28.60
C GLN A 175 -21.95 16.37 27.35
N ILE A 176 -22.15 17.48 26.64
CA ILE A 176 -22.91 17.51 25.37
C ILE A 176 -22.23 16.61 24.33
N ILE A 177 -20.91 16.74 24.15
CA ILE A 177 -20.16 15.93 23.20
C ILE A 177 -20.17 14.44 23.58
N LYS A 178 -19.98 14.13 24.86
CA LYS A 178 -19.97 12.75 25.35
C LYS A 178 -21.36 12.11 25.36
N SER A 179 -22.44 12.89 25.41
CA SER A 179 -23.81 12.37 25.42
C SER A 179 -24.39 12.19 24.03
N ASP A 180 -23.85 12.88 23.01
CA ASP A 180 -24.30 12.82 21.62
C ASP A 180 -24.20 11.42 21.03
N ALA A 181 -25.30 10.94 20.44
CA ALA A 181 -25.39 9.59 19.89
C ALA A 181 -24.47 9.40 18.67
N SER A 182 -24.35 10.41 17.81
CA SER A 182 -23.53 10.38 16.59
C SER A 182 -22.04 10.28 16.91
N ILE A 183 -21.63 10.84 18.06
CA ILE A 183 -20.27 10.79 18.58
C ILE A 183 -20.03 9.48 19.34
N LYS A 184 -21.01 8.97 20.09
CA LYS A 184 -20.95 7.67 20.76
C LYS A 184 -20.84 6.50 19.80
N GLU A 185 -21.49 6.56 18.64
CA GLU A 185 -21.40 5.51 17.60
C GLU A 185 -19.97 5.32 17.07
N ILE A 186 -19.06 6.26 17.31
CA ILE A 186 -17.67 6.18 16.88
C ILE A 186 -16.81 5.36 17.87
N THR A 187 -17.31 5.12 19.10
CA THR A 187 -16.51 4.62 20.24
C THR A 187 -15.90 3.23 20.04
N THR A 188 -16.58 2.34 19.31
CA THR A 188 -16.04 1.03 18.93
C THR A 188 -16.28 0.76 17.46
N ILE A 189 -15.20 0.58 16.70
CA ILE A 189 -15.25 0.24 15.27
C ILE A 189 -14.87 -1.24 15.12
N THR A 190 -15.76 -1.99 14.49
CA THR A 190 -15.60 -3.42 14.17
C THR A 190 -15.75 -3.66 12.66
N PRO A 191 -15.32 -4.80 12.11
CA PRO A 191 -15.49 -5.11 10.69
C PRO A 191 -16.94 -4.97 10.19
N ASP A 192 -17.92 -5.39 11.01
CA ASP A 192 -19.35 -5.34 10.65
C ASP A 192 -19.91 -3.92 10.55
N SER A 193 -19.23 -2.94 11.17
CA SER A 193 -19.61 -1.53 11.08
C SER A 193 -19.22 -0.89 9.75
N LEU A 194 -18.41 -1.57 8.92
CA LEU A 194 -17.96 -1.09 7.63
C LEU A 194 -18.84 -1.64 6.50
N ALA A 195 -19.58 -0.75 5.83
CA ALA A 195 -20.36 -1.12 4.65
C ALA A 195 -19.44 -1.35 3.44
N VAL A 196 -18.98 -2.58 3.25
CA VAL A 196 -18.19 -2.96 2.06
C VAL A 196 -19.12 -3.28 0.89
N PRO A 197 -18.92 -2.67 -0.30
CA PRO A 197 -19.69 -3.01 -1.50
C PRO A 197 -19.65 -4.51 -1.79
N THR A 198 -20.80 -5.10 -2.16
CA THR A 198 -20.94 -6.54 -2.41
C THR A 198 -20.02 -7.06 -3.52
N THR A 199 -19.74 -6.24 -4.53
CA THR A 199 -18.77 -6.54 -5.60
C THR A 199 -17.38 -6.78 -5.05
N ILE A 200 -16.92 -5.94 -4.11
CA ILE A 200 -15.61 -6.07 -3.46
C ILE A 200 -15.61 -7.31 -2.56
N LYS A 201 -16.70 -7.53 -1.81
CA LYS A 201 -16.84 -8.69 -0.91
C LYS A 201 -16.66 -10.02 -1.65
N SER A 202 -17.30 -10.18 -2.81
CA SER A 202 -17.20 -11.41 -3.60
C SER A 202 -15.79 -11.73 -4.12
N ILE A 203 -14.97 -10.71 -4.36
CA ILE A 203 -13.58 -10.88 -4.80
C ILE A 203 -12.65 -11.05 -3.58
N ALA A 204 -12.97 -10.36 -2.47
CA ALA A 204 -12.18 -10.40 -1.26
C ALA A 204 -12.24 -11.76 -0.57
N ASP A 205 -13.41 -12.41 -0.48
CA ASP A 205 -13.58 -13.64 0.32
C ASP A 205 -12.62 -14.78 -0.09
N ASP A 206 -12.28 -14.90 -1.38
CA ASP A 206 -11.36 -15.92 -1.90
C ASP A 206 -9.89 -15.46 -2.01
N LEU A 207 -9.59 -14.20 -1.67
CA LEU A 207 -8.27 -13.60 -1.89
C LEU A 207 -7.12 -14.34 -1.19
N PRO A 208 -7.24 -14.80 0.09
CA PRO A 208 -6.19 -15.59 0.73
C PRO A 208 -5.92 -16.91 -0.01
N THR A 209 -6.97 -17.55 -0.53
CA THR A 209 -6.85 -18.79 -1.31
C THR A 209 -6.08 -18.55 -2.61
N TYR A 210 -6.39 -17.48 -3.33
CA TYR A 210 -5.66 -17.11 -4.56
C TYR A 210 -4.20 -16.75 -4.26
N LEU A 211 -3.92 -16.05 -3.17
CA LEU A 211 -2.55 -15.70 -2.76
C LEU A 211 -1.74 -16.93 -2.40
N ASN A 212 -2.32 -17.89 -1.67
CA ASN A 212 -1.65 -19.14 -1.34
C ASN A 212 -1.41 -20.02 -2.59
N MET A 213 -2.38 -20.08 -3.52
CA MET A 213 -2.18 -20.74 -4.80
C MET A 213 -1.06 -20.07 -5.61
N PHE A 214 -0.99 -18.74 -5.60
CA PHE A 214 0.03 -17.98 -6.29
C PHE A 214 1.42 -18.15 -5.64
N TYR A 215 1.49 -18.28 -4.32
CA TYR A 215 2.70 -18.66 -3.59
C TYR A 215 3.21 -20.04 -3.99
N ALA A 216 2.33 -21.05 -4.01
CA ALA A 216 2.72 -22.39 -4.46
C ALA A 216 3.22 -22.37 -5.92
N LEU A 217 2.54 -21.63 -6.80
CA LEU A 217 2.94 -21.46 -8.19
C LEU A 217 4.31 -20.76 -8.31
N SER A 218 4.58 -19.77 -7.46
CA SER A 218 5.85 -19.03 -7.47
C SER A 218 7.03 -19.90 -7.04
N ILE A 219 6.85 -20.80 -6.06
CA ILE A 219 7.85 -21.79 -5.66
C ILE A 219 8.14 -22.76 -6.82
N ILE A 220 7.09 -23.30 -7.44
CA ILE A 220 7.24 -24.21 -8.58
C ILE A 220 7.97 -23.51 -9.72
N ALA A 221 7.59 -22.27 -10.02
CA ALA A 221 8.23 -21.45 -11.03
C ALA A 221 9.71 -21.20 -10.71
N ALA A 222 10.05 -20.84 -9.47
CA ALA A 222 11.43 -20.67 -9.04
C ALA A 222 12.25 -21.97 -9.22
N GLY A 223 11.68 -23.12 -8.86
CA GLY A 223 12.30 -24.43 -9.09
C GLY A 223 12.57 -24.72 -10.56
N ILE A 224 11.59 -24.44 -11.44
CA ILE A 224 11.75 -24.57 -12.89
C ILE A 224 12.84 -23.62 -13.41
N ALA A 225 12.87 -22.37 -12.95
CA ALA A 225 13.88 -21.39 -13.38
C ALA A 225 15.29 -21.87 -13.03
N VAL A 226 15.51 -22.42 -11.83
CA VAL A 226 16.79 -22.98 -11.40
C VAL A 226 17.16 -24.20 -12.25
N LEU A 227 16.24 -25.14 -12.45
CA LEU A 227 16.50 -26.36 -13.23
C LEU A 227 16.82 -26.06 -14.69
N VAL A 228 16.00 -25.21 -15.34
CA VAL A 228 16.20 -24.80 -16.73
C VAL A 228 17.50 -24.00 -16.86
N GLY A 229 17.79 -23.11 -15.90
CA GLY A 229 19.02 -22.33 -15.93
C GLY A 229 20.27 -23.19 -15.76
N ALA A 230 20.27 -24.12 -14.80
CA ALA A 230 21.36 -25.08 -14.64
C ALA A 230 21.53 -25.94 -15.91
N TRP A 231 20.43 -26.42 -16.49
CA TRP A 231 20.45 -27.21 -17.72
C TRP A 231 21.03 -26.42 -18.91
N LEU A 232 20.65 -25.15 -19.08
CA LEU A 232 21.18 -24.27 -20.11
C LEU A 232 22.69 -24.04 -19.92
N LEU A 233 23.14 -23.79 -18.69
CA LEU A 233 24.56 -23.59 -18.38
C LEU A 233 25.39 -24.86 -18.62
N LEU A 234 24.93 -26.01 -18.13
CA LEU A 234 25.67 -27.28 -18.22
C LEU A 234 25.73 -27.80 -19.66
N LYS A 235 24.59 -27.85 -20.36
CA LYS A 235 24.49 -28.48 -21.69
C LYS A 235 24.96 -27.55 -22.81
N HIS A 236 24.67 -26.26 -22.70
CA HIS A 236 24.91 -25.29 -23.77
C HIS A 236 26.08 -24.32 -23.48
N ARG A 237 26.68 -24.37 -22.29
CA ARG A 237 27.85 -23.58 -21.88
C ARG A 237 27.65 -22.09 -22.21
N LEU A 238 28.50 -21.52 -23.08
CA LEU A 238 28.44 -20.11 -23.50
C LEU A 238 27.16 -19.73 -24.26
N ASN A 239 26.54 -20.67 -24.98
CA ASN A 239 25.21 -20.43 -25.57
C ASN A 239 24.12 -20.37 -24.49
N GLY A 240 24.33 -21.08 -23.37
CA GLY A 240 23.46 -21.04 -22.20
C GLY A 240 23.44 -19.67 -21.54
N PHE A 241 24.59 -19.03 -21.36
CA PHE A 241 24.69 -17.67 -20.83
C PHE A 241 23.91 -16.64 -21.68
N VAL A 242 24.04 -16.70 -23.00
CA VAL A 242 23.29 -15.81 -23.91
C VAL A 242 21.78 -16.10 -23.85
N ALA A 243 21.37 -17.37 -23.81
CA ALA A 243 19.96 -17.76 -23.71
C ALA A 243 19.32 -17.35 -22.37
N LEU A 244 20.07 -17.46 -21.28
CA LEU A 244 19.66 -16.98 -19.96
C LEU A 244 19.53 -15.47 -19.91
N GLY A 245 20.51 -14.74 -20.45
CA GLY A 245 20.44 -13.28 -20.50
C GLY A 245 19.31 -12.76 -21.38
N GLY A 246 19.06 -13.40 -22.53
CA GLY A 246 17.88 -13.13 -23.35
C GLY A 246 16.56 -13.45 -22.63
N GLY A 247 16.53 -14.52 -21.84
CA GLY A 247 15.38 -14.88 -21.01
C GLY A 247 15.11 -13.88 -19.89
N ALA A 248 16.16 -13.36 -19.23
CA ALA A 248 16.05 -12.33 -18.21
C ALA A 248 15.52 -11.00 -18.79
N LEU A 249 15.99 -10.60 -19.97
CA LEU A 249 15.44 -9.45 -20.70
C LEU A 249 13.96 -9.65 -21.04
N LEU A 250 13.59 -10.83 -21.55
CA LEU A 250 12.20 -11.16 -21.86
C LEU A 250 11.32 -11.17 -20.62
N ALA A 251 11.81 -11.67 -19.48
CA ALA A 251 11.12 -11.63 -18.20
C ALA A 251 10.87 -10.18 -17.76
N GLY A 252 11.89 -9.31 -17.84
CA GLY A 252 11.77 -7.89 -17.52
C GLY A 252 10.71 -7.18 -18.37
N VAL A 253 10.68 -7.42 -19.68
CA VAL A 253 9.63 -6.87 -20.57
C VAL A 253 8.25 -7.42 -20.21
N THR A 254 8.15 -8.72 -19.96
CA THR A 254 6.88 -9.37 -19.59
C THR A 254 6.32 -8.81 -18.29
N LEU A 255 7.18 -8.59 -17.29
CA LEU A 255 6.82 -7.96 -16.01
C LEU A 255 6.26 -6.55 -16.22
N LEU A 256 6.93 -5.71 -17.03
CA LEU A 256 6.45 -4.35 -17.32
C LEU A 256 5.08 -4.37 -18.00
N VAL A 257 4.90 -5.24 -19.00
CA VAL A 257 3.62 -5.36 -19.73
C VAL A 257 2.51 -5.89 -18.84
N ALA A 258 2.77 -6.96 -18.08
CA ALA A 258 1.80 -7.55 -17.16
C ALA A 258 1.36 -6.55 -16.08
N THR A 259 2.31 -5.80 -15.53
CA THR A 259 2.03 -4.77 -14.52
C THR A 259 1.23 -3.61 -15.10
N GLY A 260 1.63 -3.09 -16.27
CA GLY A 260 0.91 -2.00 -16.92
C GLY A 260 -0.53 -2.38 -17.29
N ALA A 261 -0.75 -3.60 -17.76
CA ALA A 261 -2.09 -4.12 -18.05
C ALA A 261 -2.89 -4.37 -16.76
N GLY A 262 -2.25 -4.89 -15.71
CA GLY A 262 -2.87 -5.16 -14.41
C GLY A 262 -3.33 -3.89 -13.70
N ILE A 263 -2.49 -2.86 -13.64
CA ILE A 263 -2.82 -1.55 -13.02
C ILE A 263 -4.06 -0.94 -13.67
N ARG A 264 -4.10 -0.89 -15.01
CA ARG A 264 -5.26 -0.35 -15.75
C ARG A 264 -6.55 -1.10 -15.46
N ARG A 265 -6.47 -2.42 -15.24
CA ARG A 265 -7.65 -3.21 -14.86
C ARG A 265 -8.08 -2.93 -13.43
N LEU A 266 -7.13 -2.82 -12.50
CA LEU A 266 -7.43 -2.53 -11.09
C LEU A 266 -8.08 -1.15 -10.91
N GLU A 267 -7.58 -0.12 -11.62
CA GLU A 267 -8.16 1.23 -11.59
C GLU A 267 -9.60 1.29 -12.12
N ALA A 268 -10.02 0.32 -12.94
CA ALA A 268 -11.37 0.23 -13.49
C ALA A 268 -12.37 -0.52 -12.57
N ILE A 269 -11.94 -1.06 -11.43
CA ILE A 269 -12.80 -1.88 -10.56
C ILE A 269 -13.73 -1.05 -9.67
N SER A 270 -13.38 0.21 -9.38
CA SER A 270 -14.15 1.05 -8.47
C SER A 270 -14.29 2.48 -8.96
N ASP A 271 -15.52 3.00 -8.90
CA ASP A 271 -15.85 4.41 -9.13
C ASP A 271 -15.72 5.25 -7.84
N ASP A 272 -15.53 4.60 -6.68
CA ASP A 272 -15.38 5.29 -5.40
C ASP A 272 -14.00 5.95 -5.28
N ALA A 273 -14.00 7.25 -4.96
CA ALA A 273 -12.78 8.06 -4.92
C ALA A 273 -11.79 7.59 -3.83
N GLN A 274 -12.28 7.13 -2.68
CA GLN A 274 -11.45 6.65 -1.58
C GLN A 274 -10.79 5.32 -1.96
N THR A 275 -11.57 4.41 -2.52
CA THR A 275 -11.09 3.13 -3.05
C THR A 275 -10.04 3.34 -4.15
N GLN A 276 -10.24 4.31 -5.05
CA GLN A 276 -9.25 4.65 -6.07
C GLN A 276 -7.93 5.18 -5.48
N GLN A 277 -7.97 5.96 -4.40
CA GLN A 277 -6.74 6.42 -3.73
C GLN A 277 -5.95 5.25 -3.13
N VAL A 278 -6.63 4.29 -2.50
CA VAL A 278 -6.01 3.06 -1.98
C VAL A 278 -5.44 2.21 -3.11
N ILE A 279 -6.19 2.00 -4.20
CA ILE A 279 -5.74 1.26 -5.39
C ILE A 279 -4.51 1.95 -6.01
N ARG A 280 -4.49 3.28 -6.12
CA ARG A 280 -3.36 4.03 -6.66
C ARG A 280 -2.11 3.93 -5.77
N ALA A 281 -2.26 4.03 -4.46
CA ALA A 281 -1.14 3.84 -3.53
C ALA A 281 -0.55 2.42 -3.67
N MET A 282 -1.43 1.41 -3.64
CA MET A 282 -1.06 0.01 -3.82
C MET A 282 -0.35 -0.26 -5.16
N THR A 283 -0.92 0.22 -6.27
CA THR A 283 -0.35 0.02 -7.61
C THR A 283 0.96 0.79 -7.82
N THR A 284 1.13 1.95 -7.18
CA THR A 284 2.37 2.73 -7.21
C THR A 284 3.49 1.99 -6.48
N MET A 285 3.21 1.43 -5.30
CA MET A 285 4.19 0.59 -4.58
C MET A 285 4.54 -0.66 -5.36
N LEU A 286 3.54 -1.39 -5.85
CA LEU A 286 3.75 -2.59 -6.65
C LEU A 286 4.59 -2.28 -7.90
N SER A 287 4.28 -1.20 -8.61
CA SER A 287 5.07 -0.74 -9.76
C SER A 287 6.51 -0.39 -9.36
N THR A 288 6.74 0.16 -8.17
CA THR A 288 8.09 0.52 -7.70
C THR A 288 8.94 -0.71 -7.43
N HIS A 289 8.38 -1.72 -6.74
CA HIS A 289 9.07 -2.99 -6.53
C HIS A 289 9.34 -3.70 -7.85
N ILE A 290 8.35 -3.77 -8.74
CA ILE A 290 8.52 -4.42 -10.06
C ILE A 290 9.55 -3.70 -10.92
N ARG A 291 9.60 -2.36 -10.92
CA ARG A 291 10.65 -1.63 -11.65
C ARG A 291 12.04 -1.96 -11.14
N THR A 292 12.21 -2.09 -9.83
CA THR A 292 13.49 -2.49 -9.22
C THR A 292 13.89 -3.90 -9.68
N GLU A 293 12.97 -4.86 -9.63
CA GLU A 293 13.18 -6.22 -10.13
C GLU A 293 13.52 -6.25 -11.63
N VAL A 294 12.80 -5.46 -12.45
CA VAL A 294 13.07 -5.34 -13.88
C VAL A 294 14.47 -4.79 -14.14
N LEU A 295 14.93 -3.78 -13.38
CA LEU A 295 16.28 -3.25 -13.51
C LEU A 295 17.34 -4.32 -13.19
N ILE A 296 17.11 -5.12 -12.15
CA ILE A 296 18.00 -6.23 -11.78
C ILE A 296 18.02 -7.30 -12.89
N LEU A 297 16.86 -7.69 -13.42
CA LEU A 297 16.75 -8.68 -14.49
C LEU A 297 17.36 -8.21 -15.80
N VAL A 298 17.11 -6.95 -16.18
CA VAL A 298 17.68 -6.37 -17.40
C VAL A 298 19.20 -6.21 -17.25
N GLY A 299 19.66 -5.68 -16.12
CA GLY A 299 21.09 -5.51 -15.83
C GLY A 299 21.84 -6.84 -15.84
N SER A 300 21.35 -7.84 -15.10
CA SER A 300 21.92 -9.19 -15.09
C SER A 300 21.84 -9.84 -16.47
N GLY A 301 20.75 -9.64 -17.21
CA GLY A 301 20.57 -10.15 -18.57
C GLY A 301 21.62 -9.64 -19.54
N VAL A 302 21.87 -8.32 -19.54
CA VAL A 302 22.91 -7.69 -20.37
C VAL A 302 24.29 -8.24 -20.02
N VAL A 303 24.62 -8.34 -18.73
CA VAL A 303 25.91 -8.88 -18.27
C VAL A 303 26.11 -10.33 -18.73
N LEU A 304 25.10 -11.19 -18.59
CA LEU A 304 25.17 -12.58 -19.03
C LEU A 304 25.37 -12.71 -20.55
N ILE A 305 24.72 -11.85 -21.34
CA ILE A 305 24.92 -11.80 -22.80
C ILE A 305 26.37 -11.41 -23.13
N ILE A 306 26.91 -10.38 -22.48
CA ILE A 306 28.30 -9.93 -22.69
C ILE A 306 29.27 -11.06 -22.35
N ILE A 307 29.13 -11.71 -21.19
CA ILE A 307 29.97 -12.84 -20.77
C ILE A 307 29.90 -13.97 -21.80
N GLY A 308 28.69 -14.32 -22.26
CA GLY A 308 28.49 -15.37 -23.27
C GLY A 308 29.13 -15.05 -24.62
N ILE A 309 29.07 -13.80 -25.08
CA ILE A 309 29.68 -13.36 -26.35
C ILE A 309 31.19 -13.28 -26.23
N VAL A 310 31.72 -12.60 -25.21
CA VAL A 310 33.17 -12.44 -24.98
C VAL A 310 33.82 -13.81 -24.78
N GLY A 311 33.23 -14.68 -23.96
CA GLY A 311 33.72 -16.04 -23.76
C GLY A 311 33.81 -16.85 -25.07
N LYS A 312 32.84 -16.67 -25.99
CA LYS A 312 32.90 -17.33 -27.31
C LYS A 312 34.05 -16.83 -28.15
N ILE A 313 34.27 -15.51 -28.15
CA ILE A 313 35.35 -14.89 -28.93
C ILE A 313 36.71 -15.38 -28.40
N LEU A 314 36.89 -15.39 -27.08
CA LEU A 314 38.12 -15.88 -26.44
C LEU A 314 38.39 -17.36 -26.73
N MET A 315 37.38 -18.24 -26.59
CA MET A 315 37.55 -19.66 -26.92
C MET A 315 37.90 -19.89 -28.40
N ARG A 316 37.29 -19.13 -29.33
CA ARG A 316 37.61 -19.23 -30.76
C ARG A 316 39.05 -18.80 -31.05
N ARG A 317 39.50 -17.69 -30.44
CA ARG A 317 40.90 -17.23 -30.57
C ARG A 317 41.88 -18.27 -30.02
N TYR A 318 41.59 -18.84 -28.86
CA TYR A 318 42.42 -19.87 -28.26
C TYR A 318 42.52 -21.14 -29.12
N ALA A 319 41.39 -21.61 -29.66
CA ALA A 319 41.39 -22.77 -30.56
C ALA A 319 42.18 -22.52 -31.85
N GLY A 320 42.06 -21.33 -32.45
CA GLY A 320 42.83 -20.96 -33.64
C GLY A 320 44.34 -20.88 -33.38
N SER A 321 44.77 -20.36 -32.22
CA SER A 321 46.19 -20.24 -31.86
C SER A 321 46.86 -21.60 -31.63
N HIS A 322 46.14 -22.62 -31.15
CA HIS A 322 46.71 -23.97 -30.98
C HIS A 322 46.83 -24.73 -32.30
N GLN A 323 45.96 -24.45 -33.26
CA GLN A 323 46.01 -25.08 -34.57
C GLN A 323 47.22 -24.61 -35.41
N SER A 324 47.64 -23.35 -35.26
CA SER A 324 48.86 -22.82 -35.90
C SER A 324 50.16 -23.40 -35.33
N LEU A 325 50.18 -23.83 -34.07
CA LEU A 325 51.37 -24.42 -33.45
C LEU A 325 51.66 -25.84 -33.94
N HIS A 326 50.64 -26.61 -34.31
CA HIS A 326 50.83 -27.95 -34.88
C HIS A 326 51.26 -27.93 -36.36
N LEU A 327 50.78 -26.97 -37.15
CA LEU A 327 51.17 -26.83 -38.57
C LEU A 327 52.63 -26.37 -38.73
N SER A 328 53.14 -25.53 -37.82
CA SER A 328 54.54 -25.08 -37.87
C SER A 328 55.57 -26.15 -37.49
N SER A 329 55.13 -27.31 -36.98
CA SER A 329 56.01 -28.43 -36.61
C SER A 329 56.19 -29.46 -37.75
N GLU A 330 55.38 -29.41 -38.81
CA GLU A 330 55.47 -30.35 -39.93
C GLU A 330 56.39 -29.87 -41.06
N ASP A 331 56.58 -28.55 -41.21
CA ASP A 331 57.46 -27.95 -42.24
C ASP A 331 58.96 -27.92 -41.88
N ASN A 332 59.39 -28.58 -40.80
CA ASN A 332 60.79 -28.62 -40.37
C ASN A 332 61.38 -30.03 -40.40
N LYS A 333 60.98 -30.80 -41.41
CA LYS A 333 61.55 -32.11 -41.78
C LYS A 333 61.93 -32.09 -43.27
N ASP A 334 62.94 -31.30 -43.60
CA ASP A 334 63.79 -31.49 -44.79
C ASP A 334 65.23 -31.08 -44.44
#